data_AF-A0A2K9D9C8-F1
#
_entry.id   AF-A0A2K9D9C8-F1
#
_cell.length_a   1.000
_cell.length_b   1.000
_cell.length_c   1.000
_cell.angle_alpha   90.00
_cell.angle_beta   90.00
_cell.angle_gamma   90.00
#
_symmetry.space_group_name_H-M   'P 1'
#
loop_
_entity.id
_entity.type
_entity.pdbx_description
1 polymer ?
#
loop_
_entity_poly.entity_id
_entity_poly.type
_entity_poly.pdbx_seq_one_letter_code
_entity_poly.pdbx_strand_id
1 'polypeptide(L)'
;MATPSTYAARLAELEAYIQGHGHRPPSKSSLGAWIANIRGGQIDCPQHVRDRVAAIVATVPTASDHRRARTIRPGKPTLADRRAALLADMTAYVAENGHRPPMDHPQWWAFYGQVHRNRAPEFVALWESAPPAGSTHTIHFGLRGREYEVAVSREEAERIRAFLRPYVRAARPADPDRKPSPERPDSTRIGDHASMSGADGLVECLYCGHRARLLTPHLKHRHGVTAAEYRAEHNLPASASMMADADRARSSSKRRQMITEDPSRLDHLRQWHSPEHLKQMNAAAVEKVRASHQDETAREHRRPGRAYAAARMMEQRQRALAATVQSHGYDHVVDAIDKTRHLSTREAARLTGLGATTIARYRVRGDVGGAV
;
A
#
# COMPACT_ATOMS: atom_id res chain seq x y z
N MET A 1 -38.38 -7.18 4.44
CA MET A 1 -37.62 -7.62 3.24
C MET A 1 -38.35 -7.04 2.03
N ALA A 2 -37.74 -6.11 1.28
CA ALA A 2 -38.36 -5.57 0.07
C ALA A 2 -38.29 -6.64 -1.03
N THR A 3 -39.42 -6.99 -1.62
CA THR A 3 -39.51 -7.99 -2.70
C THR A 3 -38.76 -7.49 -3.94
N PRO A 4 -38.23 -8.39 -4.81
CA PRO A 4 -37.51 -8.03 -6.04
C PRO A 4 -38.38 -7.35 -7.13
N SER A 5 -39.49 -6.70 -6.80
CA SER A 5 -40.56 -6.35 -7.74
C SER A 5 -40.85 -4.85 -7.89
N THR A 6 -40.16 -3.93 -7.20
CA THR A 6 -40.42 -2.49 -7.36
C THR A 6 -39.60 -1.87 -8.49
N TYR A 7 -38.32 -2.22 -8.62
CA TYR A 7 -37.45 -1.64 -9.64
C TYR A 7 -37.85 -2.05 -11.05
N ALA A 8 -38.06 -3.35 -11.30
CA ALA A 8 -38.45 -3.85 -12.62
C ALA A 8 -39.82 -3.32 -13.07
N ALA A 9 -40.78 -3.19 -12.14
CA ALA A 9 -42.10 -2.63 -12.42
C ALA A 9 -42.02 -1.14 -12.78
N ARG A 10 -41.23 -0.35 -12.05
CA ARG A 10 -41.00 1.07 -12.36
C ARG A 10 -40.22 1.27 -13.65
N LEU A 11 -39.32 0.35 -13.98
CA LEU A 11 -38.62 0.33 -15.27
C LEU A 11 -39.58 0.10 -16.44
N ALA A 12 -40.49 -0.88 -16.29
CA ALA A 12 -41.51 -1.18 -17.29
C ALA A 12 -42.52 -0.02 -17.46
N GLU A 13 -42.90 0.65 -16.37
CA GLU A 13 -43.74 1.86 -16.41
C GLU A 13 -43.05 3.00 -17.18
N LEU A 14 -41.74 3.19 -16.99
CA LEU A 14 -40.96 4.20 -17.72
C LEU A 14 -40.83 3.84 -19.20
N GLU A 15 -40.54 2.57 -19.53
CA GLU A 15 -40.47 2.09 -20.91
C GLU A 15 -41.80 2.32 -21.65
N ALA A 16 -42.94 2.00 -21.02
CA ALA A 16 -44.28 2.23 -21.58
C ALA A 16 -44.59 3.72 -21.76
N TYR A 17 -44.20 4.56 -20.79
CA TYR A 17 -44.38 6.02 -20.89
C TYR A 17 -43.60 6.62 -22.06
N ILE A 18 -42.33 6.21 -22.25
CA ILE A 18 -41.47 6.68 -23.34
C ILE A 18 -42.03 6.25 -24.71
N GLN A 19 -42.49 5.00 -24.82
CA GLN A 19 -43.10 4.49 -26.05
C GLN A 19 -44.39 5.24 -26.40
N GLY A 20 -45.23 5.57 -25.40
CA GLY A 20 -46.47 6.32 -25.59
C GLY A 20 -46.27 7.76 -26.09
N HIS A 21 -45.08 8.33 -25.92
CA HIS A 21 -44.74 9.69 -26.38
C HIS A 21 -43.87 9.70 -27.65
N GLY A 22 -43.86 8.60 -28.41
CA GLY A 22 -43.19 8.52 -29.72
C GLY A 22 -41.67 8.39 -29.68
N HIS A 23 -41.09 8.14 -28.51
CA HIS A 23 -39.65 7.93 -28.37
C HIS A 23 -39.34 6.42 -28.39
N ARG A 24 -38.33 6.02 -29.15
CA ARG A 24 -37.86 4.62 -29.17
C ARG A 24 -36.97 4.39 -27.94
N PRO A 25 -37.37 3.57 -26.96
CA PRO A 25 -36.51 3.30 -25.82
C PRO A 25 -35.25 2.56 -26.29
N PRO A 26 -34.09 2.84 -25.69
CA PRO A 26 -32.89 2.07 -25.94
C PRO A 26 -33.06 0.65 -25.40
N SER A 27 -32.25 -0.30 -25.85
CA SER A 27 -32.30 -1.68 -25.35
C SER A 27 -32.18 -1.76 -23.82
N LYS A 28 -32.71 -2.81 -23.18
CA LYS A 28 -32.69 -2.96 -21.71
C LYS A 28 -31.30 -2.84 -21.07
N SER A 29 -30.24 -3.25 -21.78
CA SER A 29 -28.84 -3.11 -21.35
C SER A 29 -28.31 -1.67 -21.39
N SER A 30 -29.02 -0.75 -22.03
CA SER A 30 -28.65 0.65 -22.24
C SER A 30 -29.51 1.67 -21.50
N LEU A 31 -30.57 1.24 -20.79
CA LEU A 31 -31.49 2.15 -20.12
C LEU A 31 -30.82 2.95 -18.99
N GLY A 32 -29.88 2.34 -18.24
CA GLY A 32 -29.12 3.04 -17.21
C GLY A 32 -28.23 4.16 -17.77
N ALA A 33 -27.60 3.92 -18.93
CA ALA A 33 -26.81 4.94 -19.62
C ALA A 33 -27.70 6.07 -20.17
N TRP A 34 -28.88 5.72 -20.68
CA TRP A 34 -29.84 6.70 -21.18
C TRP A 34 -30.40 7.61 -20.10
N ILE A 35 -30.74 7.05 -18.92
CA ILE A 35 -31.13 7.84 -17.74
C ILE A 35 -29.99 8.78 -17.31
N ALA A 36 -28.74 8.30 -17.33
CA ALA A 36 -27.57 9.13 -17.01
C ALA A 36 -27.39 10.28 -18.02
N ASN A 37 -27.59 10.01 -19.31
CA ASN A 37 -27.47 11.02 -20.36
C ASN A 37 -28.58 12.08 -20.30
N ILE A 38 -29.82 11.70 -19.95
CA ILE A 38 -30.91 12.67 -19.68
C ILE A 38 -30.56 13.58 -18.50
N ARG A 39 -30.05 13.01 -17.39
CA ARG A 39 -29.62 13.80 -16.22
C ARG A 39 -28.45 14.73 -16.53
N GLY A 40 -27.56 14.31 -17.43
CA GLY A 40 -26.44 15.11 -17.90
C GLY A 40 -26.81 16.16 -18.94
N GLY A 41 -28.08 16.27 -19.35
CA GLY A 41 -28.51 17.16 -20.42
C GLY A 41 -27.96 16.79 -21.80
N GLN A 42 -27.47 15.55 -21.97
CA GLN A 42 -26.86 15.06 -23.21
C GLN A 42 -27.88 14.53 -24.22
N ILE A 43 -29.14 14.35 -23.78
CA ILE A 43 -30.26 13.98 -24.64
C ILE A 43 -31.29 15.10 -24.50
N ASP A 44 -31.62 15.74 -25.61
CA ASP A 44 -32.70 16.69 -25.65
C ASP A 44 -34.04 15.95 -25.58
N CYS A 45 -34.80 16.21 -24.51
CA CYS A 45 -36.13 15.64 -24.31
C CYS A 45 -37.05 16.66 -23.63
N PRO A 46 -38.38 16.55 -23.83
CA PRO A 46 -39.35 17.43 -23.19
C PRO A 46 -39.23 17.45 -21.67
N GLN A 47 -39.49 18.60 -21.05
CA GLN A 47 -39.33 18.80 -19.61
C GLN A 47 -40.11 17.76 -18.78
N HIS A 48 -41.33 17.39 -19.19
CA HIS A 48 -42.14 16.39 -18.50
C HIS A 48 -41.49 14.99 -18.46
N VAL A 49 -40.69 14.63 -19.47
CA VAL A 49 -39.93 13.37 -19.49
C VAL A 49 -38.80 13.44 -18.47
N ARG A 50 -38.10 14.58 -18.37
CA ARG A 50 -37.03 14.80 -17.37
C ARG A 50 -37.59 14.72 -15.95
N ASP A 51 -38.73 15.37 -15.71
CA ASP A 51 -39.39 15.39 -14.40
C ASP A 51 -39.84 13.98 -13.99
N ARG A 52 -40.40 13.20 -14.94
CA ARG A 52 -40.81 11.81 -14.68
C ARG A 52 -39.62 10.89 -14.39
N VAL A 53 -38.52 11.02 -15.15
CA VAL A 53 -37.27 10.27 -14.91
C VAL A 53 -36.68 10.63 -13.54
N ALA A 54 -36.66 11.92 -13.18
CA ALA A 54 -36.19 12.38 -11.88
C ALA A 54 -37.03 11.81 -10.72
N ALA A 55 -38.36 11.82 -10.85
CA ALA A 55 -39.27 11.26 -9.86
C ALA A 55 -39.06 9.75 -9.65
N ILE A 56 -38.86 8.98 -10.74
CA ILE A 56 -38.60 7.54 -10.64
C ILE A 56 -37.24 7.28 -9.98
N VAL A 57 -36.19 7.97 -10.41
CA VAL A 57 -34.83 7.82 -9.84
C VAL A 57 -34.81 8.17 -8.34
N ALA A 58 -35.57 9.17 -7.90
CA ALA A 58 -35.68 9.55 -6.48
C ALA A 58 -36.29 8.43 -5.61
N THR A 59 -37.07 7.52 -6.20
CA THR A 59 -37.70 6.40 -5.49
C THR A 59 -36.88 5.10 -5.53
N VAL A 60 -35.82 5.04 -6.33
CA VAL A 60 -34.95 3.87 -6.42
C VAL A 60 -33.80 3.99 -5.41
N PRO A 61 -33.67 3.07 -4.44
CA PRO A 61 -32.55 3.09 -3.50
C PRO A 61 -31.23 2.98 -4.26
N THR A 62 -30.28 3.84 -3.91
CA THR A 62 -28.97 3.84 -4.59
C THR A 62 -28.17 2.59 -4.20
N ALA A 63 -27.16 2.24 -5.01
CA ALA A 63 -26.19 1.19 -4.65
C ALA A 63 -25.44 1.49 -3.33
N SER A 64 -25.42 2.76 -2.89
CA SER A 64 -24.91 3.19 -1.59
C SER A 64 -25.91 2.93 -0.46
N ASP A 65 -27.20 3.09 -0.69
CA ASP A 65 -28.27 2.79 0.28
C ASP A 65 -28.35 1.30 0.57
N HIS A 66 -28.26 0.47 -0.48
CA HIS A 66 -28.17 -0.99 -0.32
C HIS A 66 -26.88 -1.43 0.38
N ARG A 67 -25.78 -0.69 0.26
CA ARG A 67 -24.54 -0.96 0.99
C ARG A 67 -24.64 -0.54 2.45
N ARG A 68 -25.16 0.66 2.74
CA ARG A 68 -25.42 1.15 4.11
C ARG A 68 -26.36 0.23 4.88
N ALA A 69 -27.43 -0.23 4.23
CA ALA A 69 -28.38 -1.19 4.81
C ALA A 69 -27.77 -2.57 5.12
N ARG A 70 -26.67 -2.96 4.46
CA ARG A 70 -25.94 -4.20 4.76
C ARG A 70 -24.90 -4.03 5.88
N THR A 71 -24.36 -2.83 6.08
CA THR A 71 -23.29 -2.58 7.06
C THR A 71 -23.77 -2.13 8.43
N ILE A 72 -24.97 -1.55 8.55
CA ILE A 72 -25.49 -1.07 9.84
C ILE A 72 -26.57 -2.04 10.33
N ARG A 73 -26.22 -2.90 11.31
CA ARG A 73 -27.25 -3.55 12.13
C ARG A 73 -27.80 -2.49 13.10
N PRO A 74 -29.08 -2.10 13.03
CA PRO A 74 -29.64 -1.20 14.04
C PRO A 74 -29.49 -1.82 15.44
N GLY A 75 -29.04 -1.02 16.41
CA GLY A 75 -28.92 -1.42 17.81
C GLY A 75 -27.54 -1.90 18.29
N LYS A 76 -26.47 -1.83 17.48
CA LYS A 76 -25.11 -2.11 18.00
C LYS A 76 -24.32 -0.81 18.27
N PRO A 77 -23.75 -0.65 19.48
CA PRO A 77 -22.94 0.52 19.82
C PRO A 77 -21.73 0.62 18.89
N THR A 78 -21.36 1.84 18.52
CA THR A 78 -20.21 2.12 17.66
C THR A 78 -18.90 1.72 18.37
N LEU A 79 -17.81 1.66 17.61
CA LEU A 79 -16.48 1.39 18.20
C LEU A 79 -16.11 2.44 19.25
N ALA A 80 -16.49 3.71 19.03
CA ALA A 80 -16.26 4.80 19.96
C ALA A 80 -17.07 4.60 21.26
N ASP A 81 -18.35 4.23 21.15
CA ASP A 81 -19.22 3.98 22.31
C ASP A 81 -18.72 2.81 23.16
N ARG A 82 -18.28 1.72 22.52
CA ARG A 82 -17.70 0.57 23.22
C ARG A 82 -16.40 0.92 23.94
N ARG A 83 -15.60 1.81 23.35
CA ARG A 83 -14.33 2.27 23.95
C ARG A 83 -14.58 3.19 25.14
N ALA A 84 -15.57 4.06 25.05
CA ALA A 84 -15.96 4.94 26.15
C ALA A 84 -16.53 4.16 27.33
N ALA A 85 -17.43 3.19 27.06
CA ALA A 85 -17.95 2.29 28.09
C ALA A 85 -16.84 1.47 28.78
N LEU A 86 -15.91 0.89 28.00
CA LEU A 86 -14.80 0.13 28.59
C LEU A 86 -13.92 1.00 29.49
N LEU A 87 -13.55 2.21 29.05
CA LEU A 87 -12.74 3.14 29.86
C LEU A 87 -13.45 3.58 31.15
N ALA A 88 -14.78 3.75 31.11
CA ALA A 88 -15.57 4.06 32.29
C ALA A 88 -15.53 2.89 33.30
N ASP A 89 -15.72 1.65 32.83
CA ASP A 89 -15.63 0.44 33.66
C ASP A 89 -14.22 0.28 34.26
N MET A 90 -13.15 0.55 33.50
CA MET A 90 -11.78 0.51 34.02
C MET A 90 -11.56 1.52 35.15
N THR A 91 -12.08 2.73 34.98
CA THR A 91 -11.91 3.82 35.94
C THR A 91 -12.68 3.53 37.22
N ALA A 92 -13.90 3.00 37.10
CA ALA A 92 -14.70 2.57 38.24
C ALA A 92 -14.02 1.43 39.01
N TYR A 93 -13.51 0.41 38.30
CA TYR A 93 -12.83 -0.73 38.93
C TYR A 93 -11.59 -0.32 39.74
N VAL A 94 -10.75 0.55 39.18
CA VAL A 94 -9.52 1.02 39.84
C VAL A 94 -9.87 1.90 41.04
N ALA A 95 -10.90 2.73 40.95
CA ALA A 95 -11.37 3.56 42.05
C ALA A 95 -11.90 2.72 43.22
N GLU A 96 -12.55 1.59 42.93
CA GLU A 96 -13.20 0.75 43.94
C GLU A 96 -12.25 -0.26 44.60
N ASN A 97 -11.25 -0.77 43.88
CA ASN A 97 -10.40 -1.87 44.36
C ASN A 97 -8.96 -1.46 44.71
N GLY A 98 -8.58 -0.20 44.51
CA GLY A 98 -7.27 0.37 44.89
C GLY A 98 -6.04 -0.25 44.21
N HIS A 99 -6.23 -1.26 43.35
CA HIS A 99 -5.17 -2.05 42.70
C HIS A 99 -5.53 -2.33 41.22
N ARG A 100 -4.59 -2.94 40.47
CA ARG A 100 -4.73 -3.20 39.02
C ARG A 100 -5.94 -4.10 38.71
N PRO A 101 -6.63 -3.88 37.58
CA PRO A 101 -7.72 -4.75 37.15
C PRO A 101 -7.23 -6.18 36.87
N PRO A 102 -8.01 -7.21 37.25
CA PRO A 102 -7.67 -8.60 37.04
C PRO A 102 -7.69 -8.91 35.54
N MET A 103 -6.66 -9.65 35.11
CA MET A 103 -6.39 -9.98 33.70
C MET A 103 -7.24 -11.14 33.16
N ASP A 104 -8.28 -11.55 33.90
CA ASP A 104 -9.19 -12.65 33.59
C ASP A 104 -10.32 -12.25 32.62
N HIS A 105 -10.54 -10.96 32.39
CA HIS A 105 -11.63 -10.51 31.52
C HIS A 105 -11.20 -10.38 30.04
N PRO A 106 -11.76 -11.19 29.10
CA PRO A 106 -11.29 -11.31 27.70
C PRO A 106 -11.28 -10.02 26.88
N GLN A 107 -12.13 -9.05 27.22
CA GLN A 107 -12.20 -7.77 26.51
C GLN A 107 -10.97 -6.88 26.76
N TRP A 108 -10.23 -7.13 27.85
CA TRP A 108 -9.00 -6.41 28.17
C TRP A 108 -7.86 -6.76 27.21
N TRP A 109 -7.75 -8.01 26.78
CA TRP A 109 -6.75 -8.44 25.79
C TRP A 109 -6.94 -7.81 24.41
N ALA A 110 -8.19 -7.57 24.00
CA ALA A 110 -8.50 -6.88 22.75
C ALA A 110 -8.09 -5.39 22.81
N PHE A 111 -8.28 -4.74 23.96
CA PHE A 111 -7.78 -3.39 24.23
C PHE A 111 -6.24 -3.36 24.31
N TYR A 112 -5.64 -4.38 24.94
CA TYR A 112 -4.19 -4.60 25.06
C TYR A 112 -3.50 -4.59 23.70
N GLY A 113 -3.97 -5.42 22.76
CA GLY A 113 -3.42 -5.49 21.40
C GLY A 113 -3.53 -4.18 20.61
N GLN A 114 -4.42 -3.26 21.02
CA GLN A 114 -4.67 -2.00 20.33
C GLN A 114 -3.86 -0.82 20.91
N VAL A 115 -3.63 -0.80 22.24
CA VAL A 115 -2.76 0.19 22.92
C VAL A 115 -1.27 -0.08 22.64
N HIS A 116 -0.88 -1.34 22.45
CA HIS A 116 0.51 -1.73 22.14
C HIS A 116 1.08 -1.18 20.82
N ARG A 117 0.27 -0.55 19.96
CA ARG A 117 0.80 0.15 18.80
C ARG A 117 1.60 1.41 19.16
N ASN A 118 1.32 2.09 20.28
CA ASN A 118 1.84 3.44 20.52
C ASN A 118 2.49 3.71 21.90
N ARG A 119 2.42 2.83 22.92
CA ARG A 119 2.92 3.13 24.30
C ARG A 119 3.64 2.00 25.03
N ALA A 120 4.52 1.26 24.35
CA ALA A 120 5.31 0.18 24.95
C ALA A 120 6.23 0.60 26.15
N PRO A 121 6.87 1.79 26.17
CA PRO A 121 7.81 2.14 27.25
C PRO A 121 7.15 2.43 28.60
N GLU A 122 6.01 3.11 28.61
CA GLU A 122 5.25 3.45 29.83
C GLU A 122 4.73 2.20 30.56
N PHE A 123 4.50 1.13 29.80
CA PHE A 123 4.03 -0.15 30.33
C PHE A 123 5.15 -0.99 30.95
N VAL A 124 6.35 -0.98 30.35
CA VAL A 124 7.54 -1.64 30.92
C VAL A 124 7.93 -0.98 32.25
N ALA A 125 7.90 0.35 32.32
CA ALA A 125 8.14 1.09 33.57
C ALA A 125 7.11 0.77 34.67
N LEU A 126 5.86 0.43 34.30
CA LEU A 126 4.83 -0.02 35.23
C LEU A 126 5.07 -1.47 35.70
N TRP A 127 5.73 -2.31 34.90
CA TRP A 127 6.04 -3.70 35.25
C TRP A 127 7.31 -3.81 36.10
N GLU A 128 8.31 -2.96 35.85
CA GLU A 128 9.60 -2.97 36.55
C GLU A 128 9.53 -2.46 38.00
N SER A 129 8.41 -1.93 38.47
CA SER A 129 8.31 -1.26 39.77
C SER A 129 8.28 -2.19 41.01
N ALA A 130 8.30 -3.51 40.85
CA ALA A 130 8.75 -4.53 41.80
C ALA A 130 8.25 -5.91 41.32
N PRO A 131 9.07 -6.97 41.33
CA PRO A 131 8.57 -8.31 41.08
C PRO A 131 7.55 -8.69 42.17
N PRO A 132 6.41 -9.30 41.81
CA PRO A 132 5.45 -9.76 42.81
C PRO A 132 6.13 -10.75 43.74
N ALA A 133 5.91 -10.61 45.05
CA ALA A 133 6.39 -11.58 46.03
C ALA A 133 5.92 -12.99 45.62
N GLY A 134 6.87 -13.91 45.38
CA GLY A 134 6.57 -15.27 44.89
C GLY A 134 6.81 -15.50 43.40
N SER A 135 7.46 -14.59 42.68
CA SER A 135 7.97 -14.89 41.33
C SER A 135 9.02 -16.01 41.39
N THR A 136 8.69 -17.18 40.85
CA THR A 136 9.55 -18.37 40.85
C THR A 136 10.15 -18.67 39.48
N HIS A 137 9.72 -17.94 38.44
CA HIS A 137 10.07 -18.23 37.05
C HIS A 137 10.47 -16.96 36.32
N THR A 138 11.53 -17.06 35.52
CA THR A 138 11.96 -16.01 34.60
C THR A 138 11.60 -16.41 33.17
N ILE A 139 11.01 -15.49 32.40
CA ILE A 139 10.75 -15.68 30.97
C ILE A 139 11.62 -14.71 30.17
N HIS A 140 12.32 -15.25 29.18
CA HIS A 140 13.01 -14.47 28.15
C HIS A 140 12.16 -14.43 26.88
N PHE A 141 11.94 -13.25 26.31
CA PHE A 141 11.28 -13.11 25.01
C PHE A 141 11.80 -11.89 24.25
N GLY A 142 11.79 -11.97 22.91
CA GLY A 142 12.24 -10.89 22.02
C GLY A 142 11.09 -10.16 21.35
N LEU A 143 11.12 -8.82 21.35
CA LEU A 143 10.17 -8.00 20.59
C LEU A 143 10.90 -6.83 19.90
N ARG A 144 10.73 -6.70 18.58
CA ARG A 144 11.37 -5.65 17.74
C ARG A 144 12.90 -5.57 17.90
N GLY A 145 13.56 -6.72 18.04
CA GLY A 145 15.02 -6.79 18.15
C GLY A 145 15.56 -6.37 19.53
N ARG A 146 14.69 -6.27 20.54
CA ARG A 146 15.09 -6.14 21.95
C ARG A 146 14.69 -7.40 22.70
N GLU A 147 15.58 -7.85 23.57
CA GLU A 147 15.33 -8.96 24.48
C GLU A 147 14.80 -8.42 25.81
N TYR A 148 13.85 -9.15 26.37
CA TYR A 148 13.21 -8.82 27.63
C TYR A 148 13.31 -10.02 28.56
N GLU A 149 13.60 -9.74 29.82
CA GLU A 149 13.61 -10.70 30.91
C GLU A 149 12.55 -10.26 31.94
N VAL A 150 11.61 -11.14 32.26
CA VAL A 150 10.53 -10.83 33.21
C VAL A 150 10.39 -11.97 34.21
N ALA A 151 10.51 -11.63 35.49
CA ALA A 151 10.21 -12.53 36.61
C ALA A 151 8.70 -12.56 36.86
N VAL A 152 8.10 -13.74 36.80
CA VAL A 152 6.66 -13.97 36.99
C VAL A 152 6.41 -15.24 37.81
N SER A 153 5.17 -15.43 38.24
CA SER A 153 4.73 -16.71 38.80
C SER A 153 4.70 -17.81 37.73
N ARG A 154 4.74 -19.09 38.15
CA ARG A 154 4.66 -20.23 37.23
C ARG A 154 3.41 -20.20 36.34
N GLU A 155 2.25 -19.91 36.95
CA GLU A 155 0.96 -19.89 36.25
C GLU A 155 0.90 -18.77 35.20
N GLU A 156 1.47 -17.61 35.52
CA GLU A 156 1.55 -16.48 34.61
C GLU A 156 2.52 -16.76 33.46
N ALA A 157 3.62 -17.48 33.72
CA ALA A 157 4.51 -17.94 32.66
C ALA A 157 3.84 -18.90 31.68
N GLU A 158 3.01 -19.82 32.18
CA GLU A 158 2.23 -20.72 31.34
C GLU A 158 1.21 -19.96 30.48
N ARG A 159 0.56 -18.93 31.05
CA ARG A 159 -0.35 -18.04 30.30
C ARG A 159 0.35 -17.26 29.20
N ILE A 160 1.50 -16.64 29.48
CA ILE A 160 2.30 -15.92 28.48
C ILE A 160 2.73 -16.86 27.35
N ARG A 161 3.23 -18.05 27.69
CA ARG A 161 3.63 -19.07 26.69
C ARG A 161 2.45 -19.54 25.84
N ALA A 162 1.27 -19.76 26.46
CA ALA A 162 0.07 -20.15 25.73
C ALA A 162 -0.39 -19.05 24.75
N PHE A 163 -0.34 -17.79 25.16
CA PHE A 163 -0.67 -16.64 24.32
C PHE A 163 0.28 -16.48 23.13
N LEU A 164 1.60 -16.64 23.35
CA LEU A 164 2.60 -16.50 22.29
C LEU A 164 2.64 -17.70 21.32
N ARG A 165 2.07 -18.85 21.70
CA ARG A 165 2.14 -20.12 20.95
C ARG A 165 1.68 -20.02 19.49
N PRO A 166 0.57 -19.35 19.12
CA PRO A 166 0.15 -19.25 17.72
C PRO A 166 1.14 -18.42 16.88
N TYR A 167 1.72 -17.37 17.46
CA TYR A 167 2.68 -16.49 16.79
C TYR A 167 4.01 -17.21 16.55
N VAL A 168 4.50 -17.96 17.54
CA VAL A 168 5.71 -18.78 17.41
C VAL A 168 5.52 -19.88 16.37
N ARG A 169 4.35 -20.53 16.31
CA ARG A 169 4.04 -21.53 15.27
C ARG A 169 3.99 -20.95 13.85
N ALA A 170 3.52 -19.71 13.71
CA ALA A 170 3.44 -19.03 12.42
C ALA A 170 4.77 -18.40 11.99
N ALA A 171 5.64 -18.07 12.95
CA ALA A 171 6.97 -17.55 12.69
C ALA A 171 7.84 -18.65 12.04
N ARG A 172 8.58 -18.28 10.99
CA ARG A 172 9.67 -19.13 10.52
C ARG A 172 10.80 -19.04 11.54
N PRO A 173 11.39 -20.17 11.97
CA PRO A 173 12.59 -20.13 12.79
C PRO A 173 13.63 -19.27 12.08
N ALA A 174 14.32 -18.41 12.84
CA ALA A 174 15.43 -17.68 12.29
C ALA A 174 16.45 -18.70 11.77
N ASP A 175 16.89 -18.51 10.54
CA ASP A 175 17.96 -19.29 9.95
C ASP A 175 19.22 -19.10 10.83
N PRO A 176 19.75 -20.16 11.45
CA PRO A 176 20.91 -20.05 12.34
C PRO A 176 22.16 -19.56 11.61
N ASP A 177 22.22 -19.74 10.29
CA ASP A 177 23.32 -19.27 9.43
C ASP A 177 23.08 -17.85 8.88
N ARG A 178 21.87 -17.31 9.08
CA ARG A 178 21.60 -15.90 8.80
C ARG A 178 22.36 -15.09 9.84
N LYS A 179 23.55 -14.63 9.46
CA LYS A 179 24.35 -13.67 10.23
C LYS A 179 23.38 -12.66 10.85
N PRO A 180 23.34 -12.53 12.19
CA PRO A 180 22.52 -11.51 12.81
C PRO A 180 22.86 -10.19 12.10
N SER A 181 21.83 -9.44 11.68
CA SER A 181 22.07 -8.06 11.27
C SER A 181 22.93 -7.47 12.38
N PRO A 182 24.14 -6.96 12.06
CA PRO A 182 25.10 -6.58 13.08
C PRO A 182 24.37 -5.76 14.13
N GLU A 183 24.45 -6.21 15.40
CA GLU A 183 23.86 -5.50 16.52
C GLU A 183 24.18 -4.04 16.30
N ARG A 184 23.15 -3.22 16.10
CA ARG A 184 23.37 -1.79 16.03
C ARG A 184 23.91 -1.45 17.40
N PRO A 185 25.19 -1.05 17.54
CA PRO A 185 25.70 -0.65 18.83
C PRO A 185 24.74 0.40 19.36
N ASP A 186 24.44 0.26 20.65
CA ASP A 186 23.60 1.18 21.39
C ASP A 186 23.98 2.60 20.95
N SER A 187 23.06 3.27 20.26
CA SER A 187 23.44 4.28 19.29
C SER A 187 23.95 5.54 19.99
N THR A 188 25.23 5.56 20.35
CA THR A 188 26.05 6.69 19.95
C THR A 188 25.85 6.75 18.44
N ARG A 189 25.01 7.67 17.96
CA ARG A 189 24.82 7.88 16.53
C ARG A 189 26.19 8.19 15.94
N ILE A 190 26.82 7.18 15.37
CA ILE A 190 27.86 7.33 14.37
C ILE A 190 27.14 7.95 13.17
N GLY A 191 27.02 9.28 13.19
CA GLY A 191 26.13 10.04 12.33
C GLY A 191 25.62 11.36 12.91
N ASP A 192 25.78 11.66 14.21
CA ASP A 192 25.45 13.00 14.71
C ASP A 192 26.48 14.06 14.28
N HIS A 193 27.71 13.66 13.93
CA HIS A 193 28.77 14.56 13.44
C HIS A 193 29.57 13.96 12.27
N ALA A 194 28.91 13.48 11.21
CA ALA A 194 29.55 13.44 9.90
C ALA A 194 29.40 14.82 9.25
N SER A 195 29.86 15.87 9.94
CA SER A 195 29.96 17.20 9.37
C SER A 195 31.43 17.48 9.09
N MET A 196 31.76 17.68 7.81
CA MET A 196 33.06 18.22 7.40
C MET A 196 33.12 19.73 7.69
N SER A 197 32.45 20.19 8.75
CA SER A 197 32.38 21.58 9.12
C SER A 197 33.70 21.94 9.80
N GLY A 198 34.54 22.73 9.13
CA GLY A 198 35.72 23.31 9.77
C GLY A 198 35.33 24.26 10.90
N ALA A 199 36.31 24.82 11.62
CA ALA A 199 36.08 25.76 12.72
C ALA A 199 35.27 27.03 12.33
N ASP A 200 35.17 27.32 11.03
CA ASP A 200 34.38 28.41 10.44
C ASP A 200 32.93 28.02 10.10
N GLY A 201 32.54 26.77 10.35
CA GLY A 201 31.22 26.25 10.03
C GLY A 201 30.98 26.02 8.53
N LEU A 202 32.02 25.98 7.69
CA LEU A 202 31.93 25.66 6.27
C LEU A 202 32.33 24.20 6.00
N VAL A 203 31.73 23.63 4.95
CA VAL A 203 32.04 22.27 4.47
C VAL A 203 33.16 22.36 3.45
N GLU A 204 34.22 21.57 3.63
CA GLU A 204 35.37 21.51 2.71
C GLU A 204 35.23 20.42 1.65
N CYS A 205 35.57 20.73 0.39
CA CYS A 205 35.64 19.75 -0.69
C CYS A 205 36.92 18.92 -0.60
N LEU A 206 36.81 17.59 -0.51
CA LEU A 206 37.93 16.66 -0.39
C LEU A 206 38.73 16.51 -1.69
N TYR A 207 38.19 16.92 -2.85
CA TYR A 207 38.97 16.94 -4.09
C TYR A 207 39.90 18.15 -4.20
N CYS A 208 39.46 19.33 -3.75
CA CYS A 208 40.13 20.59 -4.09
C CYS A 208 40.32 21.55 -2.91
N GLY A 209 39.92 21.18 -1.69
CA GLY A 209 40.01 22.02 -0.49
C GLY A 209 39.06 23.22 -0.48
N HIS A 210 38.16 23.36 -1.47
CA HIS A 210 37.25 24.50 -1.53
C HIS A 210 36.22 24.45 -0.40
N ARG A 211 36.06 25.55 0.34
CA ARG A 211 35.14 25.66 1.49
C ARG A 211 33.86 26.38 1.07
N ALA A 212 32.72 25.74 1.30
CA ALA A 212 31.42 26.26 0.90
C ALA A 212 30.31 25.92 1.92
N ARG A 213 29.22 26.69 1.85
CA ARG A 213 27.99 26.43 2.62
C ARG A 213 27.22 25.21 2.13
N LEU A 214 27.20 25.00 0.82
CA LEU A 214 26.65 23.83 0.16
C LEU A 214 27.65 23.30 -0.86
N LEU A 215 28.05 22.04 -0.71
CA LEU A 215 29.01 21.40 -1.61
C LEU A 215 28.35 20.92 -2.90
N THR A 216 27.06 20.57 -2.89
CA THR A 216 26.38 19.97 -4.05
C THR A 216 26.49 20.76 -5.36
N PRO A 217 26.26 22.10 -5.39
CA PRO A 217 26.45 22.87 -6.62
C PRO A 217 27.92 22.88 -7.05
N HIS A 218 28.85 22.99 -6.10
CA HIS A 218 30.28 22.97 -6.38
C HIS A 218 30.71 21.62 -6.99
N LEU A 219 30.29 20.49 -6.44
CA LEU A 219 30.57 19.15 -6.98
C LEU A 219 30.10 19.03 -8.44
N LYS A 220 28.88 19.48 -8.72
CA LYS A 220 28.31 19.45 -10.06
C LYS A 220 29.10 20.31 -11.04
N HIS A 221 29.49 21.53 -10.65
CA HIS A 221 30.12 22.49 -11.56
C HIS A 221 31.63 22.34 -11.72
N ARG A 222 32.34 21.90 -10.67
CA ARG A 222 33.81 21.78 -10.68
C ARG A 222 34.31 20.37 -10.91
N HIS A 223 33.58 19.37 -10.44
CA HIS A 223 34.01 17.97 -10.48
C HIS A 223 33.15 17.09 -11.39
N GLY A 224 31.99 17.58 -11.84
CA GLY A 224 31.09 16.82 -12.71
C GLY A 224 30.47 15.59 -12.04
N VAL A 225 30.58 15.46 -10.71
CA VAL A 225 30.06 14.33 -9.94
C VAL A 225 28.82 14.70 -9.14
N THR A 226 27.97 13.71 -8.88
CA THR A 226 26.84 13.82 -7.97
C THR A 226 27.28 13.68 -6.51
N ALA A 227 26.44 14.13 -5.58
CA ALA A 227 26.69 13.95 -4.15
C ALA A 227 26.68 12.47 -3.70
N ALA A 228 26.09 11.56 -4.47
CA ALA A 228 26.11 10.12 -4.16
C ALA A 228 27.46 9.50 -4.56
N GLU A 229 27.92 9.79 -5.77
CA GLU A 229 29.24 9.36 -6.28
C GLU A 229 30.36 9.90 -5.40
N TYR A 230 30.33 11.21 -5.09
CA TYR A 230 31.29 11.84 -4.19
C TYR A 230 31.39 11.16 -2.81
N ARG A 231 30.25 10.73 -2.25
CA ARG A 231 30.26 10.00 -0.98
C ARG A 231 30.88 8.62 -1.12
N ALA A 232 30.54 7.90 -2.19
CA ALA A 232 31.07 6.57 -2.44
C ALA A 232 32.60 6.60 -2.63
N GLU A 233 33.10 7.57 -3.39
CA GLU A 233 34.53 7.71 -3.69
C GLU A 233 35.35 8.06 -2.44
N HIS A 234 34.82 8.91 -1.56
CA HIS A 234 35.49 9.30 -0.32
C HIS A 234 35.09 8.46 0.90
N ASN A 235 34.42 7.31 0.72
CA ASN A 235 33.94 6.44 1.80
C ASN A 235 33.11 7.17 2.87
N LEU A 236 32.35 8.19 2.47
CA LEU A 236 31.47 8.93 3.36
C LEU A 236 30.15 8.16 3.54
N PRO A 237 29.57 8.12 4.75
CA PRO A 237 28.29 7.48 4.96
C PRO A 237 27.21 8.20 4.14
N ALA A 238 26.18 7.46 3.70
CA ALA A 238 25.07 8.05 2.95
C ALA A 238 24.37 9.21 3.70
N SER A 239 24.45 9.21 5.04
CA SER A 239 23.96 10.27 5.92
C SER A 239 24.87 11.51 6.02
N ALA A 240 26.10 11.46 5.50
CA ALA A 240 27.02 12.59 5.51
C ALA A 240 26.40 13.79 4.77
N SER A 241 26.32 14.92 5.47
CA SER A 241 25.70 16.11 4.92
C SER A 241 26.70 16.88 4.07
N MET A 242 26.25 17.31 2.89
CA MET A 242 26.99 18.20 1.98
C MET A 242 26.64 19.67 2.24
N MET A 243 26.07 19.98 3.41
CA MET A 243 25.60 21.30 3.81
C MET A 243 26.15 21.63 5.19
N ALA A 244 26.63 22.87 5.33
CA ALA A 244 27.10 23.44 6.59
C ALA A 244 26.06 23.27 7.70
N ASP A 245 26.53 22.99 8.92
CA ASP A 245 25.64 22.73 10.06
C ASP A 245 24.76 23.96 10.39
N ALA A 246 25.29 25.18 10.23
CA ALA A 246 24.53 26.41 10.43
C ALA A 246 23.35 26.54 9.44
N ASP A 247 23.55 26.16 8.17
CA ASP A 247 22.48 26.20 7.17
C ASP A 247 21.47 25.07 7.37
N ARG A 248 21.93 23.91 7.86
CA ARG A 248 21.05 22.80 8.27
C ARG A 248 20.17 23.21 9.45
N ALA A 249 20.76 23.84 10.47
CA ALA A 249 20.03 24.37 11.62
C ALA A 249 19.02 25.44 11.19
N ARG A 250 19.43 26.39 10.35
CA ARG A 250 18.54 27.42 9.79
C ARG A 250 17.38 26.82 8.98
N SER A 251 17.65 25.85 8.11
CA SER A 251 16.64 25.16 7.30
C SER A 251 15.66 24.38 8.18
N SER A 252 16.16 23.72 9.23
CA SER A 252 15.34 23.02 10.22
C SER A 252 14.44 23.99 11.00
N SER A 253 14.97 25.13 11.47
CA SER A 253 14.19 26.16 12.15
C SER A 253 13.15 26.79 11.25
N LYS A 254 13.50 27.12 10.00
CA LYS A 254 12.54 27.61 9.01
C LYS A 254 11.43 26.60 8.73
N ARG A 255 11.77 25.31 8.62
CA ARG A 255 10.77 24.25 8.45
C ARG A 255 9.84 24.13 9.66
N ARG A 256 10.38 24.19 10.88
CA ARG A 256 9.60 24.21 12.12
C ARG A 256 8.68 25.44 12.17
N GLN A 257 9.20 26.63 11.88
CA GLN A 257 8.40 27.85 11.82
C GLN A 257 7.27 27.75 10.80
N MET A 258 7.55 27.28 9.57
CA MET A 258 6.51 27.08 8.55
C MET A 258 5.43 26.10 8.97
N ILE A 259 5.79 25.06 9.73
CA ILE A 259 4.83 24.10 10.30
C ILE A 259 4.01 24.75 11.43
N THR A 260 4.63 25.61 12.23
CA THR A 260 3.94 26.35 13.30
C THR A 260 2.96 27.38 12.71
N GLU A 261 3.38 28.11 11.67
CA GLU A 261 2.54 29.09 10.97
C GLU A 261 1.40 28.43 10.19
N ASP A 262 1.67 27.27 9.58
CA ASP A 262 0.70 26.52 8.79
C ASP A 262 0.78 25.02 9.09
N PRO A 263 0.05 24.54 10.11
CA PRO A 263 0.00 23.12 10.45
C PRO A 263 -0.53 22.24 9.32
N SER A 264 -1.30 22.78 8.36
CA SER A 264 -1.83 22.03 7.22
C SER A 264 -0.72 21.55 6.26
N ARG A 265 0.47 22.14 6.35
CA ARG A 265 1.66 21.62 5.64
C ARG A 265 2.03 20.22 6.07
N LEU A 266 1.61 19.76 7.24
CA LEU A 266 1.80 18.37 7.66
C LEU A 266 0.69 17.43 7.16
N ASP A 267 -0.35 17.92 6.49
CA ASP A 267 -1.48 17.08 6.07
C ASP A 267 -1.07 15.99 5.08
N HIS A 268 -0.06 16.24 4.24
CA HIS A 268 0.53 15.22 3.37
C HIS A 268 1.39 14.17 4.12
N LEU A 269 1.75 14.43 5.38
CA LEU A 269 2.50 13.52 6.25
C LEU A 269 1.61 12.78 7.25
N ARG A 270 0.37 13.25 7.49
CA ARG A 270 -0.60 12.53 8.31
C ARG A 270 -0.84 11.17 7.64
N GLN A 271 -0.66 10.09 8.41
CA GLN A 271 -0.91 8.75 7.92
C GLN A 271 -2.36 8.69 7.39
N TRP A 272 -2.46 8.28 6.13
CA TRP A 272 -3.67 8.40 5.30
C TRP A 272 -4.76 7.45 5.81
N HIS A 273 -5.57 7.89 6.77
CA HIS A 273 -6.43 7.00 7.55
C HIS A 273 -7.82 6.72 6.93
N SER A 274 -8.22 7.35 5.82
CA SER A 274 -9.51 7.04 5.17
C SER A 274 -9.35 6.40 3.78
N PRO A 275 -10.07 5.29 3.50
CA PRO A 275 -10.15 4.70 2.17
C PRO A 275 -10.61 5.70 1.08
N GLU A 276 -11.47 6.65 1.44
CA GLU A 276 -11.98 7.68 0.55
C GLU A 276 -10.86 8.62 0.07
N HIS A 277 -9.97 9.00 0.97
CA HIS A 277 -8.84 9.86 0.62
C HIS A 277 -7.84 9.14 -0.30
N LEU A 278 -7.53 7.87 0.00
CA LEU A 278 -6.70 7.05 -0.90
C LEU A 278 -7.33 6.91 -2.29
N LYS A 279 -8.66 6.77 -2.37
CA LYS A 279 -9.37 6.73 -3.64
C LYS A 279 -9.25 8.04 -4.42
N GLN A 280 -9.35 9.19 -3.75
CA GLN A 280 -9.19 10.50 -4.37
C GLN A 280 -7.75 10.71 -4.88
N MET A 281 -6.76 10.37 -4.07
CA MET A 281 -5.34 10.43 -4.49
C MET A 281 -5.05 9.50 -5.65
N ASN A 282 -5.58 8.27 -5.62
CA ASN A 282 -5.41 7.34 -6.73
C ASN A 282 -6.05 7.88 -8.01
N ALA A 283 -7.23 8.50 -7.92
CA ALA A 283 -7.85 9.15 -9.07
C ALA A 283 -6.96 10.29 -9.61
N ALA A 284 -6.47 11.17 -8.75
CA ALA A 284 -5.57 12.26 -9.14
C ALA A 284 -4.23 11.76 -9.71
N ALA A 285 -3.68 10.68 -9.16
CA ALA A 285 -2.46 10.05 -9.64
C ALA A 285 -2.68 9.40 -11.02
N VAL A 286 -3.80 8.71 -11.21
CA VAL A 286 -4.19 8.15 -12.52
C VAL A 286 -4.33 9.25 -13.56
N GLU A 287 -4.96 10.38 -13.22
CA GLU A 287 -5.07 11.52 -14.13
C GLU A 287 -3.71 12.14 -14.47
N LYS A 288 -2.81 12.31 -13.49
CA LYS A 288 -1.43 12.76 -13.75
C LYS A 288 -0.66 11.80 -14.65
N VAL A 289 -0.81 10.50 -14.44
CA VAL A 289 -0.22 9.47 -15.30
C VAL A 289 -0.80 9.59 -16.71
N ARG A 290 -2.13 9.67 -16.87
CA ARG A 290 -2.78 9.86 -18.18
C ARG A 290 -2.28 11.11 -18.90
N ALA A 291 -2.24 12.26 -18.23
CA ALA A 291 -1.71 13.50 -18.79
C ALA A 291 -0.24 13.34 -19.23
N SER A 292 0.59 12.71 -18.40
CA SER A 292 1.99 12.43 -18.73
C SER A 292 2.17 11.39 -19.85
N HIS A 293 1.17 10.54 -20.11
CA HIS A 293 1.17 9.64 -21.26
C HIS A 293 0.78 10.37 -22.55
N GLN A 294 -0.01 11.45 -22.47
CA GLN A 294 -0.41 12.26 -23.61
C GLN A 294 0.65 13.30 -24.00
N ASP A 295 1.45 13.77 -23.04
CA ASP A 295 2.59 14.67 -23.29
C ASP A 295 3.64 14.01 -24.22
N GLU A 296 3.87 14.62 -25.39
CA GLU A 296 4.82 14.15 -26.40
C GLU A 296 6.27 14.18 -25.89
N THR A 297 6.64 15.22 -25.13
CA THR A 297 8.00 15.36 -24.59
C THR A 297 8.30 14.23 -23.62
N ALA A 298 7.33 13.91 -22.74
CA ALA A 298 7.44 12.80 -21.82
C ALA A 298 7.43 11.44 -22.54
N ARG A 299 6.71 11.31 -23.67
CA ARG A 299 6.72 10.10 -24.50
C ARG A 299 8.07 9.87 -25.15
N GLU A 300 8.65 10.88 -25.78
CA GLU A 300 9.94 10.76 -26.47
C GLU A 300 11.07 10.50 -25.46
N HIS A 301 11.09 11.21 -24.32
CA HIS A 301 12.07 10.95 -23.27
C HIS A 301 12.01 9.51 -22.71
N ARG A 302 10.81 8.91 -22.62
CA ARG A 302 10.62 7.54 -22.13
C ARG A 302 10.77 6.47 -23.21
N ARG A 303 10.82 6.85 -24.48
CA ARG A 303 10.81 5.91 -25.62
C ARG A 303 11.98 4.92 -25.58
N PRO A 304 13.24 5.32 -25.32
CA PRO A 304 14.36 4.37 -25.24
C PRO A 304 14.18 3.36 -24.10
N GLY A 305 13.76 3.84 -22.92
CA GLY A 305 13.52 2.98 -21.76
C GLY A 305 12.36 1.99 -21.99
N ARG A 306 11.28 2.42 -22.66
CA ARG A 306 10.17 1.54 -23.04
C ARG A 306 10.59 0.50 -24.06
N ALA A 307 11.38 0.87 -25.06
CA ALA A 307 11.91 -0.05 -26.06
C ALA A 307 12.79 -1.12 -25.41
N TYR A 308 13.71 -0.71 -24.53
CA TYR A 308 14.54 -1.62 -23.75
C TYR A 308 13.71 -2.56 -22.87
N ALA A 309 12.74 -2.03 -22.12
CA ALA A 309 11.87 -2.84 -21.26
C ALA A 309 11.04 -3.84 -22.08
N ALA A 310 10.50 -3.42 -23.24
CA ALA A 310 9.76 -4.30 -24.14
C ALA A 310 10.65 -5.42 -24.69
N ALA A 311 11.88 -5.11 -25.10
CA ALA A 311 12.86 -6.10 -25.57
C ALA A 311 13.17 -7.13 -24.47
N ARG A 312 13.45 -6.68 -23.24
CA ARG A 312 13.71 -7.56 -22.09
C ARG A 312 12.52 -8.43 -21.72
N MET A 313 11.30 -7.89 -21.77
CA MET A 313 10.08 -8.66 -21.53
C MET A 313 9.87 -9.72 -22.62
N MET A 314 10.12 -9.39 -23.89
CA MET A 314 10.01 -10.34 -25.00
C MET A 314 11.06 -11.45 -24.89
N GLU A 315 12.30 -11.12 -24.55
CA GLU A 315 13.38 -12.08 -24.31
C GLU A 315 13.04 -13.03 -23.16
N GLN A 316 12.60 -12.50 -22.01
CA GLN A 316 12.20 -13.31 -20.87
C GLN A 316 11.02 -14.24 -21.22
N ARG A 317 10.05 -13.72 -21.97
CA ARG A 317 8.93 -14.52 -22.46
C ARG A 317 9.37 -15.63 -23.41
N GLN A 318 10.31 -15.36 -24.32
CA GLN A 318 10.86 -16.38 -25.21
C GLN A 318 11.59 -17.47 -24.44
N ARG A 319 12.42 -17.12 -23.45
CA ARG A 319 13.09 -18.08 -22.57
C ARG A 319 12.09 -18.94 -21.80
N ALA A 320 11.03 -18.34 -21.26
CA ALA A 320 9.99 -19.09 -20.57
C ALA A 320 9.27 -20.08 -21.49
N LEU A 321 8.92 -19.67 -22.71
CA LEU A 321 8.31 -20.57 -23.71
C LEU A 321 9.27 -21.69 -24.13
N ALA A 322 10.55 -21.37 -24.34
CA ALA A 322 11.58 -22.34 -24.66
C ALA A 322 11.74 -23.38 -23.55
N ALA A 323 11.82 -22.94 -22.29
CA ALA A 323 11.89 -23.85 -21.14
C ALA A 323 10.65 -24.76 -21.03
N THR A 324 9.45 -24.24 -21.30
CA THR A 324 8.22 -25.04 -21.33
C THR A 324 8.26 -26.11 -22.42
N VAL A 325 8.64 -25.78 -23.66
CA VAL A 325 8.67 -26.82 -24.72
C VAL A 325 9.80 -27.84 -24.50
N GLN A 326 10.93 -27.39 -23.92
CA GLN A 326 12.04 -28.27 -23.56
C GLN A 326 11.66 -29.28 -22.49
N SER A 327 10.87 -28.90 -21.48
CA SER A 327 10.33 -29.86 -20.50
C SER A 327 9.35 -30.87 -21.09
N HIS A 328 8.86 -30.62 -22.31
CA HIS A 328 8.00 -31.51 -23.09
C HIS A 328 8.75 -32.25 -24.21
N GLY A 329 10.09 -32.21 -24.22
CA GLY A 329 10.93 -32.98 -25.15
C GLY A 329 11.15 -32.35 -26.53
N TYR A 330 10.93 -31.04 -26.66
CA TYR A 330 11.22 -30.31 -27.90
C TYR A 330 12.38 -29.33 -27.70
N ASP A 331 13.28 -29.24 -28.69
CA ASP A 331 14.47 -28.38 -28.57
C ASP A 331 14.13 -26.88 -28.66
N HIS A 332 13.18 -26.54 -29.54
CA HIS A 332 12.79 -25.16 -29.83
C HIS A 332 11.27 -25.01 -29.98
N VAL A 333 10.76 -23.81 -29.71
CA VAL A 333 9.32 -23.50 -29.82
C VAL A 333 8.81 -23.72 -31.25
N VAL A 334 9.60 -23.36 -32.27
CA VAL A 334 9.21 -23.53 -33.68
C VAL A 334 9.11 -25.01 -34.05
N ASP A 335 10.10 -25.82 -33.65
CA ASP A 335 10.10 -27.27 -33.86
C ASP A 335 8.87 -27.95 -33.21
N ALA A 336 8.53 -27.53 -31.99
CA ALA A 336 7.32 -28.01 -31.31
C ALA A 336 6.03 -27.68 -32.07
N ILE A 337 5.94 -26.49 -32.66
CA ILE A 337 4.78 -26.06 -33.45
C ILE A 337 4.68 -26.84 -34.78
N ASP A 338 5.81 -27.05 -35.47
CA ASP A 338 5.85 -27.75 -36.75
C ASP A 338 5.56 -29.25 -36.60
N LYS A 339 6.21 -29.92 -35.64
CA LYS A 339 5.96 -31.34 -35.33
C LYS A 339 4.51 -31.60 -34.96
N THR A 340 3.83 -30.65 -34.32
CA THR A 340 2.43 -30.80 -33.93
C THR A 340 1.44 -30.20 -34.93
N ARG A 341 1.88 -29.67 -36.09
CA ARG A 341 1.04 -28.90 -37.03
C ARG A 341 -0.18 -29.67 -37.53
N HIS A 342 -0.05 -30.98 -37.69
CA HIS A 342 -1.12 -31.89 -38.12
C HIS A 342 -2.20 -32.14 -37.06
N LEU A 343 -1.95 -31.77 -35.80
CA LEU A 343 -2.88 -31.95 -34.68
C LEU A 343 -3.76 -30.72 -34.48
N SER A 344 -4.91 -30.93 -33.83
CA SER A 344 -5.77 -29.84 -33.39
C SER A 344 -5.03 -28.91 -32.41
N THR A 345 -5.36 -27.62 -32.38
CA THR A 345 -4.68 -26.63 -31.52
C THR A 345 -4.70 -27.01 -30.03
N ARG A 346 -5.80 -27.63 -29.55
CA ARG A 346 -5.92 -28.07 -28.15
C ARG A 346 -5.04 -29.28 -27.84
N GLU A 347 -4.89 -30.18 -28.80
CA GLU A 347 -4.07 -31.37 -28.64
C GLU A 347 -2.57 -31.03 -28.70
N ALA A 348 -2.18 -30.19 -29.66
CA ALA A 348 -0.85 -29.61 -29.73
C ALA A 348 -0.48 -28.85 -28.43
N ALA A 349 -1.44 -28.13 -27.83
CA ALA A 349 -1.24 -27.44 -26.54
C ALA A 349 -0.94 -28.42 -25.41
N ARG A 350 -1.67 -29.54 -25.38
CA ARG A 350 -1.49 -30.58 -24.38
C ARG A 350 -0.13 -31.27 -24.51
N LEU A 351 0.33 -31.52 -25.74
CA LEU A 351 1.61 -32.18 -26.02
C LEU A 351 2.82 -31.28 -25.78
N THR A 352 2.76 -30.00 -26.15
CA THR A 352 3.90 -29.06 -26.06
C THR A 352 3.97 -28.29 -24.74
N GLY A 353 2.93 -28.34 -23.91
CA GLY A 353 2.80 -27.53 -22.70
C GLY A 353 2.46 -26.05 -22.97
N LEU A 354 2.40 -25.63 -24.23
CA LEU A 354 2.06 -24.25 -24.60
C LEU A 354 0.55 -24.01 -24.54
N GLY A 355 0.15 -22.77 -24.24
CA GLY A 355 -1.26 -22.37 -24.33
C GLY A 355 -1.79 -22.45 -25.77
N ALA A 356 -3.04 -22.93 -25.95
CA ALA A 356 -3.67 -23.08 -27.27
C ALA A 356 -3.69 -21.78 -28.10
N THR A 357 -3.87 -20.63 -27.45
CA THR A 357 -3.82 -19.31 -28.11
C THR A 357 -2.42 -18.95 -28.60
N THR A 358 -1.38 -19.37 -27.89
CA THR A 358 0.02 -19.22 -28.33
C THR A 358 0.25 -20.05 -29.59
N ILE A 359 -0.15 -21.31 -29.59
CA ILE A 359 -0.01 -22.20 -30.76
C ILE A 359 -0.74 -21.64 -31.97
N ALA A 360 -2.00 -21.22 -31.81
CA ALA A 360 -2.76 -20.62 -32.91
C ALA A 360 -2.04 -19.39 -33.49
N ARG A 361 -1.49 -18.51 -32.65
CA ARG A 361 -0.73 -17.33 -33.11
C ARG A 361 0.55 -17.72 -33.83
N TYR A 362 1.29 -18.71 -33.33
CA TYR A 362 2.51 -19.17 -33.98
C TYR A 362 2.22 -19.82 -35.33
N ARG A 363 1.14 -20.60 -35.47
CA ARG A 363 0.74 -21.18 -36.77
C ARG A 363 0.35 -20.12 -37.79
N VAL A 364 -0.39 -19.09 -37.37
CA VAL A 364 -0.77 -17.98 -38.26
C VAL A 364 0.44 -17.12 -38.64
N ARG A 365 1.41 -16.94 -37.73
CA ARG A 365 2.64 -16.17 -38.00
C ARG A 365 3.71 -16.95 -38.75
N GLY A 366 3.74 -18.28 -38.60
CA GLY A 366 4.75 -19.18 -39.18
C GLY A 366 4.74 -19.22 -40.71
N ASP A 367 3.63 -18.80 -41.34
CA ASP A 367 3.58 -18.62 -42.80
C ASP A 367 4.30 -17.33 -43.27
N VAL A 368 4.79 -16.49 -42.37
CA VAL A 368 5.56 -15.26 -42.68
C VAL A 368 7.08 -15.47 -42.46
N GLY A 369 7.53 -16.72 -42.43
CA GLY A 369 8.93 -17.13 -42.19
C GLY A 369 9.91 -16.83 -43.35
N GLY A 370 9.97 -15.59 -43.81
CA GLY A 370 11.02 -15.07 -44.68
C GLY A 370 11.31 -13.61 -44.37
N ALA A 371 12.51 -13.33 -43.87
CA ALA A 371 13.06 -12.02 -43.50
C ALA A 371 12.65 -11.45 -42.11
N VAL A 372 13.32 -11.94 -41.06
CA VAL A 372 13.80 -11.10 -39.96
C VAL A 372 15.30 -11.29 -39.86
#